data_AF-A0A2D4PXI3-F1
#
_entry.id   AF-A0A2D4PXI3-F1
#
_cell.length_a   1.000
_cell.length_b   1.000
_cell.length_c   1.000
_cell.angle_alpha   90.00
_cell.angle_beta   90.00
_cell.angle_gamma   90.00
#
_symmetry.space_group_name_H-M   'P 1'
#
loop_
_entity.id
_entity.type
_entity.pdbx_description
1 polymer ?
#
loop_
_entity_poly.entity_id
_entity_poly.type
_entity_poly.pdbx_seq_one_letter_code
_entity_poly.pdbx_strand_id
1 'polypeptide(L)'
;EDVMRVCPKHSWANNLAVLECLQDVREPDNEISSDCNHLLWNYKLNLTTDPKFESVAREVCKSTISEIKECADEPVGKGYLVSCLVEHRGNITEYQCHQYITKLTAIIFSDYRLICGFMDHCRSDINLLKCGSIRLGEKDAHSQGEVVACLEKGLVKVAEDNENRIKVSEACMKAILRVAELSSDDFHLDRHLYFACRDDREHFCETTQAGEGRVYKCLFNHKFEDAMSEKCRDALTTRQKLI
;
A
#
# COMPACT_ATOMS: atom_id res chain seq x y z
N GLU A 1 -12.72 -19.72 -10.61
CA GLU A 1 -12.91 -19.34 -12.03
C GLU A 1 -12.09 -18.12 -12.39
N ASP A 2 -12.19 -17.02 -11.63
CA ASP A 2 -11.39 -15.80 -11.86
C ASP A 2 -9.87 -16.04 -11.95
N VAL A 3 -9.29 -16.83 -11.06
CA VAL A 3 -7.87 -17.23 -11.13
C VAL A 3 -7.53 -17.87 -12.49
N MET A 4 -8.42 -18.70 -13.04
CA MET A 4 -8.16 -19.36 -14.32
C MET A 4 -8.27 -18.42 -15.52
N ARG A 5 -9.08 -17.37 -15.39
CA ARG A 5 -9.31 -16.37 -16.42
C ARG A 5 -8.21 -15.30 -16.45
N VAL A 6 -7.83 -14.81 -15.27
CA VAL A 6 -6.93 -13.64 -15.14
C VAL A 6 -5.48 -14.07 -14.98
N CYS A 7 -5.22 -15.15 -14.25
CA CYS A 7 -3.87 -15.51 -13.84
C CYS A 7 -3.29 -16.66 -14.68
N PRO A 8 -2.14 -16.47 -15.32
CA PRO A 8 -1.51 -17.51 -16.12
C PRO A 8 -1.08 -18.69 -15.23
N LYS A 9 -1.11 -19.93 -15.76
CA LYS A 9 -0.88 -21.14 -14.95
C LYS A 9 0.43 -21.16 -14.15
N HIS A 10 1.46 -20.45 -14.60
CA HIS A 10 2.73 -20.38 -13.88
C HIS A 10 2.65 -19.59 -12.58
N SER A 11 1.68 -18.67 -12.43
CA SER A 11 1.46 -17.94 -11.17
C SER A 11 0.73 -18.77 -10.10
N TRP A 12 0.32 -20.01 -10.42
CA TRP A 12 -0.37 -20.89 -9.48
C TRP A 12 0.59 -21.72 -8.62
N ALA A 13 1.88 -21.36 -8.61
CA ALA A 13 2.92 -22.08 -7.87
C ALA A 13 2.62 -22.17 -6.36
N ASN A 14 1.97 -21.15 -5.79
CA ASN A 14 1.50 -21.13 -4.41
C ASN A 14 0.42 -20.06 -4.23
N ASN A 15 -0.28 -20.09 -3.08
CA ASN A 15 -1.37 -19.16 -2.78
C ASN A 15 -0.95 -17.69 -2.85
N LEU A 16 0.28 -17.37 -2.46
CA LEU A 16 0.78 -16.01 -2.48
C LEU A 16 1.03 -15.49 -3.91
N ALA A 17 1.60 -16.30 -4.79
CA ALA A 17 1.79 -15.93 -6.20
C ALA A 17 0.44 -15.71 -6.92
N VAL A 18 -0.59 -16.47 -6.54
CA VAL A 18 -1.96 -16.23 -7.03
C VAL A 18 -2.50 -14.91 -6.50
N LEU A 19 -2.28 -14.60 -5.21
CA LEU A 19 -2.71 -13.34 -4.61
C LEU A 19 -2.03 -12.13 -5.23
N GLU A 20 -0.74 -12.21 -5.54
CA GLU A 20 0.01 -11.16 -6.23
C GLU A 20 -0.55 -10.94 -7.64
N CYS A 21 -0.80 -12.01 -8.39
CA CYS A 21 -1.37 -11.91 -9.73
C CYS A 21 -2.78 -11.27 -9.73
N LEU A 22 -3.66 -11.67 -8.80
CA LEU A 22 -5.01 -11.09 -8.70
C LEU A 22 -5.01 -9.62 -8.21
N GLN A 23 -3.88 -9.09 -7.75
CA GLN A 23 -3.76 -7.68 -7.38
C GLN A 23 -3.51 -6.76 -8.58
N ASP A 24 -2.91 -7.25 -9.66
CA ASP A 24 -2.63 -6.46 -10.87
C ASP A 24 -3.78 -6.51 -11.90
N VAL A 25 -5.01 -6.54 -11.41
CA VAL A 25 -6.20 -6.55 -12.27
C VAL A 25 -6.32 -5.22 -13.01
N ARG A 26 -6.32 -5.29 -14.34
CA ARG A 26 -6.54 -4.16 -15.24
C ARG A 26 -8.01 -4.10 -15.64
N GLU A 27 -8.70 -3.03 -15.26
CA GLU A 27 -10.01 -2.73 -15.85
C GLU A 27 -9.84 -2.22 -17.30
N PRO A 28 -10.76 -2.58 -18.21
CA PRO A 28 -11.95 -3.42 -18.00
C PRO A 28 -11.71 -4.93 -18.22
N ASP A 29 -10.57 -5.31 -18.82
CA ASP A 29 -10.39 -6.64 -19.40
C ASP A 29 -10.28 -7.78 -18.38
N ASN A 30 -9.86 -7.48 -17.15
CA ASN A 30 -9.50 -8.48 -16.14
C ASN A 30 -10.24 -8.32 -14.80
N GLU A 31 -11.33 -7.56 -14.72
CA GLU A 31 -12.09 -7.35 -13.47
C GLU A 31 -12.49 -8.69 -12.84
N ILE A 32 -12.22 -8.89 -11.54
CA ILE A 32 -12.58 -10.11 -10.81
C ILE A 32 -13.96 -9.97 -10.16
N SER A 33 -14.67 -11.09 -9.97
CA SER A 33 -16.01 -11.06 -9.41
C SER A 33 -16.05 -10.45 -8.01
N SER A 34 -17.20 -9.87 -7.64
CA SER A 34 -17.44 -9.31 -6.30
C SER A 34 -17.19 -10.31 -5.18
N ASP A 35 -17.55 -11.57 -5.41
CA ASP A 35 -17.36 -12.65 -4.43
C ASP A 35 -15.88 -13.04 -4.32
N CYS A 36 -15.15 -13.08 -5.42
CA CYS A 36 -13.70 -13.27 -5.40
C CYS A 36 -13.02 -12.12 -4.67
N ASN A 37 -13.37 -10.86 -4.98
CA ASN A 37 -12.89 -9.68 -4.26
C ASN A 37 -13.09 -9.79 -2.74
N HIS A 38 -14.31 -10.16 -2.31
CA HIS A 38 -14.60 -10.32 -0.88
C HIS A 38 -13.82 -11.47 -0.23
N LEU A 39 -13.68 -12.60 -0.92
CA LEU A 39 -12.88 -13.74 -0.46
C LEU A 39 -11.40 -13.35 -0.30
N LEU A 40 -10.83 -12.66 -1.29
CA LEU A 40 -9.44 -12.19 -1.25
C LEU A 40 -9.22 -11.21 -0.10
N TRP A 41 -10.17 -10.30 0.12
CA TRP A 41 -10.09 -9.37 1.24
C TRP A 41 -10.06 -10.08 2.59
N ASN A 42 -10.98 -11.02 2.84
CA ASN A 42 -10.99 -11.81 4.08
C ASN A 42 -9.70 -12.62 4.24
N TYR A 43 -9.19 -13.20 3.15
CA TYR A 43 -7.94 -13.94 3.18
C TYR A 43 -6.75 -13.04 3.55
N LYS A 44 -6.62 -11.88 2.92
CA LYS A 44 -5.56 -10.90 3.20
C LYS A 44 -5.63 -10.40 4.66
N LEU A 45 -6.84 -10.10 5.15
CA LEU A 45 -7.04 -9.67 6.53
C LEU A 45 -6.58 -10.75 7.51
N ASN A 46 -7.03 -11.99 7.32
CA ASN A 46 -6.60 -13.09 8.17
C ASN A 46 -5.08 -13.31 8.09
N LEU A 47 -4.47 -13.14 6.91
CA LEU A 47 -3.02 -13.24 6.76
C LEU A 47 -2.26 -12.21 7.62
N THR A 48 -2.79 -10.98 7.74
CA THR A 48 -2.12 -9.89 8.46
C THR A 48 -2.50 -9.80 9.93
N THR A 49 -3.58 -10.45 10.37
CA THR A 49 -4.06 -10.35 11.76
C THR A 49 -4.18 -11.68 12.52
N ASP A 50 -4.13 -12.85 11.85
CA ASP A 50 -4.25 -14.14 12.53
C ASP A 50 -2.96 -14.47 13.30
N PRO A 51 -3.05 -14.79 14.61
CA PRO A 51 -1.91 -15.17 15.45
C PRO A 51 -1.04 -16.29 14.87
N LYS A 52 -1.59 -17.18 14.04
CA LYS A 52 -0.83 -18.25 13.37
C LYS A 52 0.18 -17.68 12.38
N PHE A 53 -0.19 -16.67 11.59
CA PHE A 53 0.76 -16.03 10.66
C PHE A 53 1.78 -15.17 11.41
N GLU A 54 1.39 -14.57 12.53
CA GLU A 54 2.35 -13.90 13.42
C GLU A 54 3.40 -14.89 13.96
N SER A 55 2.98 -16.10 14.37
CA SER A 55 3.89 -17.15 14.80
C SER A 55 4.90 -17.54 13.71
N VAL A 56 4.44 -17.66 12.45
CA VAL A 56 5.35 -17.89 11.31
C VAL A 56 6.35 -16.75 11.15
N ALA A 57 5.91 -15.48 11.29
CA ALA A 57 6.80 -14.34 11.26
C ALA A 57 7.86 -14.40 12.37
N ARG A 58 7.48 -14.81 13.59
CA ARG A 58 8.40 -14.98 14.73
C ARG A 58 9.46 -16.05 14.49
N GLU A 59 9.08 -17.15 13.85
CA GLU A 59 10.02 -18.23 13.52
C GLU A 59 10.94 -17.86 12.37
N VAL A 60 10.40 -17.31 11.28
CA VAL A 60 11.17 -16.97 10.07
C VAL A 60 12.08 -15.76 10.29
N CYS A 61 11.70 -14.81 11.15
CA CYS A 61 12.46 -13.59 11.45
C CYS A 61 13.06 -13.56 12.85
N LYS A 62 13.31 -14.73 13.46
CA LYS A 62 13.72 -14.86 14.87
C LYS A 62 14.95 -14.03 15.23
N SER A 63 15.97 -14.05 14.39
CA SER A 63 17.22 -13.30 14.60
C SER A 63 16.96 -11.79 14.50
N THR A 64 16.29 -11.35 13.45
CA THR A 64 15.90 -9.94 13.25
C THR A 64 15.08 -9.39 14.40
N ILE A 65 14.08 -10.15 14.90
CA ILE A 65 13.25 -9.73 16.03
C ILE A 65 14.09 -9.60 17.31
N SER A 66 15.12 -10.43 17.47
CA SER A 66 16.02 -10.34 18.63
C SER A 66 16.92 -9.10 18.59
N GLU A 67 17.25 -8.62 17.39
CA GLU A 67 18.04 -7.40 17.17
C GLU A 67 17.19 -6.13 17.28
N ILE A 68 15.95 -6.17 16.77
CA ILE A 68 15.02 -5.03 16.75
C ILE A 68 14.04 -5.14 17.91
N LYS A 69 14.48 -4.70 19.10
CA LYS A 69 13.73 -4.86 20.36
C LYS A 69 12.30 -4.30 20.32
N GLU A 70 12.11 -3.16 19.66
CA GLU A 70 10.78 -2.54 19.53
C GLU A 70 9.77 -3.47 18.83
N CYS A 71 10.18 -4.22 17.80
CA CYS A 71 9.29 -5.18 17.15
C CYS A 71 8.99 -6.40 18.05
N ALA A 72 9.90 -6.76 18.95
CA ALA A 72 9.70 -7.86 19.89
C ALA A 72 8.65 -7.52 20.96
N ASP A 73 8.56 -6.24 21.33
CA ASP A 73 7.66 -5.72 22.37
C ASP A 73 6.22 -5.47 21.87
N GLU A 74 5.97 -5.60 20.56
CA GLU A 74 4.64 -5.42 19.97
C GLU A 74 3.62 -6.48 20.46
N PRO A 75 2.34 -6.09 20.65
CA PRO A 75 1.35 -6.98 21.20
C PRO A 75 0.92 -8.06 20.19
N VAL A 76 0.83 -9.29 20.68
CA VAL A 76 0.48 -10.48 19.90
C VAL A 76 -0.97 -10.43 19.41
N GLY A 77 -1.20 -10.88 18.17
CA GLY A 77 -2.51 -11.17 17.61
C GLY A 77 -3.21 -9.98 16.96
N LYS A 78 -2.50 -8.86 16.76
CA LYS A 78 -3.04 -7.66 16.09
C LYS A 78 -2.28 -7.28 14.82
N GLY A 79 -1.25 -8.05 14.44
CA GLY A 79 -0.45 -7.83 13.24
C GLY A 79 0.64 -6.76 13.36
N TYR A 80 0.78 -6.11 14.53
CA TYR A 80 1.79 -5.06 14.74
C TYR A 80 3.22 -5.54 14.56
N LEU A 81 3.54 -6.80 14.95
CA LEU A 81 4.86 -7.37 14.72
C LEU A 81 5.26 -7.29 13.24
N VAL A 82 4.39 -7.75 12.35
CA VAL A 82 4.66 -7.75 10.91
C VAL A 82 4.76 -6.31 10.41
N SER A 83 3.87 -5.43 10.85
CA SER A 83 3.94 -4.00 10.51
C SER A 83 5.27 -3.35 10.90
N CYS A 84 5.80 -3.69 12.07
CA CYS A 84 7.10 -3.23 12.55
C CYS A 84 8.24 -3.80 11.70
N LEU A 85 8.21 -5.10 11.38
CA LEU A 85 9.22 -5.73 10.52
C LEU A 85 9.24 -5.13 9.11
N VAL A 86 8.08 -4.71 8.59
CA VAL A 86 8.00 -4.01 7.29
C VAL A 86 8.68 -2.64 7.34
N GLU A 87 8.59 -1.91 8.45
CA GLU A 87 9.33 -0.64 8.62
C GLU A 87 10.83 -0.84 8.60
N HIS A 88 11.28 -1.94 9.20
CA HIS A 88 12.68 -2.29 9.26
C HIS A 88 13.14 -3.16 8.10
N ARG A 89 12.36 -3.30 7.03
CA ARG A 89 12.66 -4.17 5.89
C ARG A 89 14.08 -3.97 5.36
N GLY A 90 14.55 -2.72 5.26
CA GLY A 90 15.91 -2.39 4.80
C GLY A 90 17.03 -2.84 5.75
N ASN A 91 16.72 -3.07 7.02
CA ASN A 91 17.66 -3.54 8.05
C ASN A 91 17.72 -5.08 8.12
N ILE A 92 16.81 -5.78 7.43
CA ILE A 92 16.73 -7.25 7.45
C ILE A 92 17.78 -7.84 6.51
N THR A 93 18.83 -8.41 7.09
CA THR A 93 19.92 -9.06 6.34
C THR A 93 19.65 -10.54 6.03
N GLU A 94 18.81 -11.20 6.83
CA GLU A 94 18.47 -12.60 6.65
C GLU A 94 17.59 -12.80 5.40
N TYR A 95 18.07 -13.59 4.44
CA TYR A 95 17.39 -13.79 3.16
C TYR A 95 15.94 -14.30 3.30
N GLN A 96 15.70 -15.31 4.15
CA GLN A 96 14.36 -15.90 4.31
C GLN A 96 13.38 -14.90 4.94
N CYS A 97 13.81 -14.21 6.00
CA CYS A 97 13.02 -13.14 6.61
C CYS A 97 12.77 -11.99 5.63
N HIS A 98 13.80 -11.51 4.93
CA HIS A 98 13.66 -10.42 3.96
C HIS A 98 12.68 -10.78 2.84
N GLN A 99 12.73 -12.01 2.31
CA GLN A 99 11.77 -12.47 1.30
C GLN A 99 10.35 -12.57 1.86
N TYR A 100 10.20 -13.10 3.08
CA TYR A 100 8.90 -13.22 3.74
C TYR A 100 8.27 -11.84 3.99
N ILE A 101 9.05 -10.91 4.53
CA ILE A 101 8.60 -9.53 4.78
C ILE A 101 8.30 -8.80 3.48
N THR A 102 9.15 -8.88 2.45
CA THR A 102 8.87 -8.26 1.14
C THR A 102 7.53 -8.71 0.56
N LYS A 103 7.24 -10.01 0.67
CA LYS A 103 5.97 -10.60 0.23
C LYS A 103 4.77 -10.10 1.04
N LEU A 104 4.92 -10.02 2.36
CA LEU A 104 3.89 -9.45 3.23
C LEU A 104 3.68 -7.96 3.02
N THR A 105 4.74 -7.19 2.72
CA THR A 105 4.66 -5.77 2.39
C THR A 105 3.72 -5.55 1.21
N ALA A 106 3.87 -6.30 0.10
CA ALA A 106 2.99 -6.17 -1.05
C ALA A 106 1.51 -6.40 -0.69
N ILE A 107 1.23 -7.34 0.20
CA ILE A 107 -0.14 -7.62 0.66
C ILE A 107 -0.67 -6.52 1.57
N ILE A 108 0.11 -6.09 2.56
CA ILE A 108 -0.26 -5.05 3.54
C ILE A 108 -0.56 -3.72 2.82
N PHE A 109 0.27 -3.36 1.85
CA PHE A 109 0.09 -2.12 1.09
C PHE A 109 -0.94 -2.21 -0.04
N SER A 110 -1.49 -3.41 -0.29
CA SER A 110 -2.58 -3.56 -1.27
C SER A 110 -3.90 -2.92 -0.82
N ASP A 111 -4.09 -2.71 0.49
CA ASP A 111 -5.27 -2.06 1.07
C ASP A 111 -4.91 -1.44 2.42
N TYR A 112 -5.17 -0.14 2.60
CA TYR A 112 -4.81 0.61 3.79
C TYR A 112 -5.39 0.03 5.10
N ARG A 113 -6.49 -0.73 5.02
CA ARG A 113 -7.10 -1.41 6.19
C ARG A 113 -6.26 -2.56 6.72
N LEU A 114 -5.34 -3.08 5.90
CA LEU A 114 -4.39 -4.13 6.27
C LEU A 114 -3.15 -3.55 6.96
N ILE A 115 -2.94 -2.23 6.87
CA ILE A 115 -1.87 -1.53 7.58
C ILE A 115 -2.27 -1.43 9.06
N CYS A 116 -1.67 -2.29 9.88
CA CYS A 116 -2.01 -2.39 11.30
C CYS A 116 -1.86 -1.04 12.01
N GLY A 117 -2.88 -0.68 12.79
CA GLY A 117 -2.96 0.59 13.52
C GLY A 117 -3.40 1.80 12.68
N PHE A 118 -3.42 1.72 11.34
CA PHE A 118 -3.82 2.88 10.52
C PHE A 118 -5.27 3.31 10.80
N MET A 119 -6.21 2.36 10.80
CA MET A 119 -7.61 2.65 11.10
C MET A 119 -7.83 3.13 12.53
N ASP A 120 -7.02 2.68 13.49
CA ASP A 120 -7.15 3.11 14.88
C ASP A 120 -6.79 4.58 15.03
N HIS A 121 -5.77 5.04 14.30
CA HIS A 121 -5.32 6.43 14.32
C HIS A 121 -6.15 7.36 13.44
N CYS A 122 -6.64 6.88 12.29
CA CYS A 122 -7.25 7.74 11.26
C CYS A 122 -8.77 7.70 11.16
N ARG A 123 -9.48 6.82 11.88
CA ARG A 123 -10.95 6.66 11.72
C ARG A 123 -11.72 7.97 11.89
N SER A 124 -11.37 8.79 12.88
CA SER A 124 -12.07 10.07 13.11
C SER A 124 -11.81 11.06 11.98
N ASP A 125 -10.56 11.19 11.53
CA ASP A 125 -10.16 12.09 10.46
C ASP A 125 -10.74 11.67 9.10
N ILE A 126 -10.81 10.35 8.82
CA ILE A 126 -11.49 9.80 7.64
C ILE A 126 -12.96 10.25 7.59
N ASN A 127 -13.66 10.19 8.72
CA ASN A 127 -15.06 10.59 8.81
C ASN A 127 -15.25 12.11 8.76
N LEU A 128 -14.29 12.87 9.30
CA LEU A 128 -14.28 14.34 9.28
C LEU A 128 -14.06 14.87 7.85
N LEU A 129 -13.02 14.38 7.20
CA LEU A 129 -12.62 14.76 5.83
C LEU A 129 -13.47 14.08 4.75
N LYS A 130 -14.39 13.18 5.14
CA LYS A 130 -15.25 12.41 4.24
C LYS A 130 -14.48 11.54 3.24
N CYS A 131 -13.30 11.07 3.65
CA CYS A 131 -12.50 10.13 2.88
C CYS A 131 -13.03 8.68 2.94
N GLY A 132 -14.02 8.38 3.78
CA GLY A 132 -14.48 7.01 4.05
C GLY A 132 -15.47 6.41 3.04
N SER A 133 -15.90 7.16 2.03
CA SER A 133 -16.94 6.74 1.09
C SER A 133 -16.46 6.75 -0.35
N ILE A 134 -16.21 5.54 -0.83
CA ILE A 134 -16.16 5.20 -2.25
C ILE A 134 -17.58 4.70 -2.52
N ARG A 135 -18.26 5.37 -3.44
CA ARG A 135 -19.72 5.31 -3.60
C ARG A 135 -20.21 3.85 -3.62
N LEU A 136 -21.17 3.53 -2.74
CA LEU A 136 -21.92 2.26 -2.74
C LEU A 136 -22.67 2.12 -4.07
N GLY A 137 -21.99 1.65 -5.12
CA GLY A 137 -22.52 1.55 -6.48
C GLY A 137 -21.46 1.68 -7.58
N GLU A 138 -20.42 2.48 -7.37
CA GLU A 138 -19.22 2.51 -8.22
C GLU A 138 -18.19 1.60 -7.55
N LYS A 139 -18.20 0.32 -7.95
CA LYS A 139 -17.20 -0.68 -7.55
C LYS A 139 -15.90 -0.40 -8.30
N ASP A 140 -15.32 0.76 -8.08
CA ASP A 140 -14.04 1.04 -8.70
C ASP A 140 -12.99 0.12 -8.03
N ALA A 141 -12.37 -0.81 -8.77
CA ALA A 141 -11.30 -1.64 -8.22
C ALA A 141 -10.12 -0.79 -7.70
N HIS A 142 -10.05 0.49 -8.10
CA HIS A 142 -9.09 1.50 -7.67
C HIS A 142 -9.36 2.06 -6.26
N SER A 143 -10.46 1.65 -5.61
CA SER A 143 -10.90 2.14 -4.31
C SER A 143 -9.90 1.91 -3.16
N GLN A 144 -8.99 0.94 -3.29
CA GLN A 144 -8.15 0.45 -2.18
C GLN A 144 -7.09 1.47 -1.70
N GLY A 145 -6.68 2.41 -2.56
CA GLY A 145 -5.75 3.50 -2.21
C GLY A 145 -6.40 4.87 -2.01
N GLU A 146 -7.69 5.04 -2.33
CA GLU A 146 -8.33 6.36 -2.38
C GLU A 146 -8.46 7.03 -1.01
N VAL A 147 -8.64 6.24 0.04
CA VAL A 147 -8.74 6.76 1.41
C VAL A 147 -7.41 7.40 1.82
N VAL A 148 -6.29 6.73 1.57
CA VAL A 148 -4.95 7.27 1.86
C VAL A 148 -4.69 8.50 1.01
N ALA A 149 -4.95 8.44 -0.30
CA ALA A 149 -4.78 9.58 -1.19
C ALA A 149 -5.65 10.79 -0.80
N CYS A 150 -6.88 10.58 -0.34
CA CYS A 150 -7.76 11.62 0.17
C CYS A 150 -7.20 12.26 1.45
N LEU A 151 -6.71 11.45 2.38
CA LEU A 151 -6.08 11.90 3.62
C LEU A 151 -4.77 12.66 3.35
N GLU A 152 -3.96 12.18 2.42
CA GLU A 152 -2.75 12.84 1.91
C GLU A 152 -3.06 14.23 1.32
N LYS A 153 -4.07 14.32 0.44
CA LYS A 153 -4.57 15.61 -0.06
C LYS A 153 -5.10 16.50 1.06
N GLY A 154 -5.73 15.91 2.07
CA GLY A 154 -6.16 16.58 3.29
C GLY A 154 -4.97 17.21 4.04
N LEU A 155 -3.88 16.47 4.23
CA LEU A 155 -2.66 16.97 4.88
C LEU A 155 -1.99 18.09 4.09
N VAL A 156 -1.88 17.96 2.77
CA VAL A 156 -1.37 19.04 1.92
C VAL A 156 -2.19 20.32 2.11
N LYS A 157 -3.52 20.21 2.14
CA LYS A 157 -4.41 21.35 2.39
C LYS A 157 -4.25 21.92 3.79
N VAL A 158 -4.05 21.09 4.81
CA VAL A 158 -3.76 21.55 6.19
C VAL A 158 -2.47 22.36 6.21
N ALA A 159 -1.42 21.89 5.53
CA ALA A 159 -0.13 22.58 5.47
C ALA A 159 -0.19 23.92 4.72
N GLU A 160 -1.06 24.02 3.71
CA GLU A 160 -1.29 25.25 2.95
C GLU A 160 -2.29 26.21 3.62
N ASP A 161 -3.08 25.72 4.58
CA ASP A 161 -4.11 26.49 5.30
C ASP A 161 -3.49 27.29 6.45
N ASN A 162 -3.14 28.54 6.17
CA ASN A 162 -2.65 29.50 7.17
C ASN A 162 -3.67 29.79 8.29
N GLU A 163 -4.93 29.42 8.13
CA GLU A 163 -6.00 29.71 9.08
C GLU A 163 -6.36 28.54 10.01
N ASN A 164 -5.66 27.39 9.91
CA ASN A 164 -5.85 26.20 10.76
C ASN A 164 -7.31 25.71 10.84
N ARG A 165 -8.08 25.87 9.75
CA ARG A 165 -9.49 25.47 9.66
C ARG A 165 -9.64 23.97 9.48
N ILE A 166 -8.69 23.32 8.81
CA ILE A 166 -8.63 21.87 8.67
C ILE A 166 -7.68 21.32 9.74
N LYS A 167 -8.14 20.33 10.52
CA LYS A 167 -7.32 19.65 11.53
C LYS A 167 -7.36 18.16 11.29
N VAL A 168 -6.20 17.58 11.06
CA VAL A 168 -5.97 16.14 11.12
C VAL A 168 -5.29 15.86 12.45
N SER A 169 -5.69 14.81 13.15
CA SER A 169 -5.04 14.44 14.41
C SER A 169 -3.56 14.12 14.20
N GLU A 170 -2.71 14.43 15.19
CA GLU A 170 -1.27 14.14 15.10
C GLU A 170 -1.00 12.65 14.88
N ALA A 171 -1.79 11.77 15.52
CA ALA A 171 -1.70 10.33 15.35
C ALA A 171 -2.01 9.90 13.91
N CYS A 172 -3.07 10.44 13.30
CA CYS A 172 -3.38 10.13 11.91
C CYS A 172 -2.36 10.74 10.94
N MET A 173 -1.90 11.98 11.19
CA MET A 173 -0.84 12.60 10.39
C MET A 173 0.42 11.74 10.35
N LYS A 174 0.88 11.26 11.51
CA LYS A 174 2.02 10.34 11.59
C LYS A 174 1.75 9.03 10.84
N ALA A 175 0.55 8.46 10.97
CA ALA A 175 0.19 7.25 10.26
C ALA A 175 0.18 7.44 8.72
N ILE A 176 -0.32 8.57 8.21
CA ILE A 176 -0.31 8.89 6.79
C ILE A 176 1.12 9.09 6.28
N LEU A 177 1.93 9.88 6.97
CA LEU A 177 3.34 10.11 6.60
C LEU A 177 4.15 8.81 6.64
N ARG A 178 3.90 7.94 7.62
CA ARG A 178 4.48 6.60 7.70
C ARG A 178 4.11 5.76 6.47
N VAL A 179 2.83 5.73 6.10
CA VAL A 179 2.39 5.00 4.89
C VAL A 179 3.05 5.57 3.65
N ALA A 180 3.18 6.90 3.55
CA ALA A 180 3.86 7.56 2.45
C ALA A 180 5.36 7.25 2.41
N GLU A 181 6.04 7.19 3.54
CA GLU A 181 7.46 6.82 3.58
C GLU A 181 7.65 5.37 3.09
N LEU A 182 6.89 4.42 3.64
CA LEU A 182 7.03 3.00 3.34
C LEU A 182 6.67 2.64 1.90
N SER A 183 5.74 3.37 1.27
CA SER A 183 5.40 3.15 -0.13
C SER A 183 6.29 3.89 -1.13
N SER A 184 7.18 4.79 -0.67
CA SER A 184 8.07 5.56 -1.56
C SER A 184 9.23 4.75 -2.15
N ASP A 185 9.59 3.62 -1.56
CA ASP A 185 10.64 2.73 -2.08
C ASP A 185 10.26 2.15 -3.45
N ASP A 186 9.04 1.63 -3.57
CA ASP A 186 8.55 1.01 -4.79
C ASP A 186 7.13 1.52 -5.08
N PHE A 187 6.96 2.14 -6.26
CA PHE A 187 5.69 2.71 -6.68
C PHE A 187 4.54 1.69 -6.75
N HIS A 188 4.83 0.38 -6.85
CA HIS A 188 3.83 -0.68 -6.75
C HIS A 188 3.16 -0.76 -5.37
N LEU A 189 3.83 -0.28 -4.32
CA LEU A 189 3.32 -0.23 -2.95
C LEU A 189 2.40 0.98 -2.71
N ASP A 190 2.46 1.98 -3.59
CA ASP A 190 1.53 3.12 -3.57
C ASP A 190 0.38 2.83 -4.53
N ARG A 191 -0.68 2.22 -3.99
CA ARG A 191 -1.78 1.71 -4.83
C ARG A 191 -2.48 2.81 -5.64
N HIS A 192 -2.63 4.00 -5.07
CA HIS A 192 -3.26 5.12 -5.76
C HIS A 192 -2.37 5.63 -6.89
N LEU A 193 -1.08 5.87 -6.60
CA LEU A 193 -0.13 6.33 -7.61
C LEU A 193 0.11 5.29 -8.70
N TYR A 194 0.26 4.00 -8.35
CA TYR A 194 0.41 2.91 -9.31
C TYR A 194 -0.68 2.96 -10.38
N PHE A 195 -1.94 3.07 -9.98
CA PHE A 195 -3.04 3.15 -10.93
C PHE A 195 -3.14 4.47 -11.67
N ALA A 196 -2.80 5.58 -11.00
CA ALA A 196 -2.77 6.88 -11.65
C ALA A 196 -1.68 6.99 -12.72
N CYS A 197 -0.55 6.29 -12.53
CA CYS A 197 0.68 6.50 -13.28
C CYS A 197 1.19 5.28 -14.06
N ARG A 198 0.58 4.09 -13.99
CA ARG A 198 1.13 2.88 -14.64
C ARG A 198 1.35 3.06 -16.14
N ASP A 199 0.43 3.72 -16.84
CA ASP A 199 0.54 3.90 -18.29
C ASP A 199 1.60 4.97 -18.62
N ASP A 200 1.68 6.04 -17.81
CA ASP A 200 2.75 7.03 -17.89
C ASP A 200 4.12 6.40 -17.57
N ARG A 201 4.18 5.46 -16.61
CA ARG A 201 5.39 4.70 -16.28
C ARG A 201 5.85 3.86 -17.47
N GLU A 202 4.93 3.20 -18.18
CA GLU A 202 5.28 2.46 -19.40
C GLU A 202 5.75 3.41 -20.51
N HIS A 203 5.17 4.60 -20.63
CA HIS A 203 5.52 5.54 -21.69
C HIS A 203 6.87 6.23 -21.46
N PHE A 204 7.12 6.75 -20.25
CA PHE A 204 8.30 7.56 -19.95
C PHE A 204 9.43 6.77 -19.29
N CYS A 205 9.08 5.70 -18.56
CA CYS A 205 9.97 5.04 -17.60
C CYS A 205 10.06 3.53 -17.81
N GLU A 206 9.81 3.03 -19.02
CA GLU A 206 9.73 1.60 -19.36
C GLU A 206 10.94 0.80 -18.84
N THR A 207 12.15 1.34 -19.05
CA THR A 207 13.41 0.69 -18.67
C THR A 207 13.83 0.97 -17.22
N THR A 208 13.07 1.77 -16.48
CA THR A 208 13.38 2.11 -15.09
C THR A 208 12.96 0.94 -14.18
N GLN A 209 13.95 0.36 -13.50
CA GLN A 209 13.70 -0.69 -12.52
C GLN A 209 13.06 -0.13 -11.25
N ALA A 210 12.00 -0.78 -10.79
CA ALA A 210 11.32 -0.49 -9.51
C ALA A 210 12.24 -0.68 -8.29
N GLY A 211 11.86 -0.09 -7.16
CA GLY A 211 12.66 -0.03 -5.93
C GLY A 211 13.56 1.21 -5.84
N GLU A 212 14.00 1.54 -4.62
CA GLU A 212 14.85 2.68 -4.27
C GLU A 212 14.32 4.04 -4.77
N GLY A 213 13.00 4.16 -4.95
CA GLY A 213 12.35 5.38 -5.44
C GLY A 213 12.70 5.75 -6.90
N ARG A 214 13.35 4.85 -7.66
CA ARG A 214 13.83 5.15 -9.03
C ARG A 214 12.69 5.53 -9.98
N VAL A 215 11.56 4.81 -9.89
CA VAL A 215 10.38 5.08 -10.71
C VAL A 215 9.77 6.44 -10.37
N TYR A 216 9.65 6.79 -9.09
CA TYR A 216 9.22 8.13 -8.67
C TYR A 216 10.11 9.21 -9.26
N LYS A 217 11.44 9.06 -9.13
CA LYS A 217 12.40 10.02 -9.69
C LYS A 217 12.23 10.20 -11.20
N CYS A 218 12.04 9.10 -11.94
CA CYS A 218 11.78 9.16 -13.37
C CYS A 218 10.47 9.90 -13.67
N LEU A 219 9.35 9.51 -13.07
CA LEU A 219 8.04 10.13 -13.26
C LEU A 219 8.05 11.62 -12.89
N PHE A 220 8.76 12.02 -11.84
CA PHE A 220 8.92 13.43 -11.46
C PHE A 220 9.63 14.26 -12.54
N ASN A 221 10.63 13.69 -13.24
CA ASN A 221 11.34 14.39 -14.31
C ASN A 221 10.44 14.65 -15.53
N HIS A 222 9.47 13.75 -15.79
CA HIS A 222 8.54 13.84 -16.91
C HIS A 222 7.19 14.49 -16.53
N LYS A 223 7.00 14.88 -15.27
CA LYS A 223 5.73 15.38 -14.70
C LYS A 223 5.08 16.51 -15.48
N PHE A 224 5.88 17.37 -16.11
CA PHE A 224 5.39 18.55 -16.81
C PHE A 224 5.25 18.38 -18.32
N GLU A 225 5.58 17.21 -18.87
CA GLU A 225 5.41 16.94 -20.30
C GLU A 225 3.95 16.86 -20.70
N ASP A 226 3.61 17.25 -21.93
CA ASP A 226 2.22 17.28 -22.41
C ASP A 226 1.59 15.88 -22.45
N ALA A 227 2.39 14.85 -22.70
CA ALA A 227 1.94 13.46 -22.73
C ALA A 227 1.67 12.87 -21.33
N MET A 228 2.08 13.54 -20.24
CA MET A 228 1.83 13.08 -18.88
C MET A 228 0.34 13.27 -18.52
N SER A 229 -0.32 12.17 -18.15
CA SER A 229 -1.73 12.20 -17.77
C SER A 229 -2.01 13.14 -16.60
N GLU A 230 -3.19 13.77 -16.59
CA GLU A 230 -3.61 14.64 -15.48
C GLU A 230 -3.67 13.87 -14.17
N LYS A 231 -4.19 12.64 -14.20
CA LYS A 231 -4.28 11.76 -13.03
C LYS A 231 -2.91 11.49 -12.40
N CYS A 232 -1.91 11.11 -13.22
CA CYS A 232 -0.57 10.87 -12.70
C CYS A 232 0.08 12.16 -12.20
N ARG A 233 -0.05 13.27 -12.95
CA ARG A 233 0.50 14.58 -12.58
C ARG A 233 -0.02 15.06 -11.21
N ASP A 234 -1.31 14.87 -10.94
CA ASP A 234 -1.94 15.22 -9.68
C ASP A 234 -1.47 14.34 -8.52
N ALA A 235 -1.36 13.03 -8.76
CA ALA A 235 -0.87 12.08 -7.77
C ALA A 235 0.59 12.38 -7.41
N LEU A 236 1.47 12.61 -8.40
CA LEU A 236 2.85 13.05 -8.21
C LEU A 236 2.93 14.39 -7.47
N THR A 237 2.05 15.36 -7.80
CA THR A 237 2.03 16.65 -7.12
C THR A 237 1.69 16.51 -5.64
N THR A 238 0.70 15.69 -5.31
CA THR A 238 0.35 15.38 -3.92
C THR A 238 1.55 14.76 -3.22
N ARG A 239 2.17 13.76 -3.86
CA ARG A 239 3.30 13.04 -3.30
C ARG A 239 4.51 13.92 -3.00
N GLN A 240 4.88 14.78 -3.94
CA GLN A 240 6.02 15.69 -3.82
C GLN A 240 5.87 16.71 -2.69
N LYS A 241 4.66 16.94 -2.19
CA LYS A 241 4.40 17.86 -1.06
C LYS A 241 4.45 17.18 0.30
N LEU A 242 4.49 15.84 0.34
CA LEU A 242 4.50 15.04 1.58
C LEU A 242 5.91 14.61 1.99
N ILE A 243 6.85 14.59 1.05
CA ILE A 243 8.25 14.17 1.20
C ILE A 243 9.15 15.40 1.06
#